data_AF-A0A8S0FW33-F1
#
_entry.id   AF-A0A8S0FW33-F1
#
_cell.length_a   1.000
_cell.length_b   1.000
_cell.length_c   1.000
_cell.angle_alpha   90.00
_cell.angle_beta   90.00
_cell.angle_gamma   90.00
#
_symmetry.space_group_name_H-M   'P 1'
#
loop_
_entity.id
_entity.type
_entity.pdbx_description
1 polymer ?
#
loop_
_entity_poly.entity_id
_entity_poly.type
_entity_poly.pdbx_seq_one_letter_code
_entity_poly.pdbx_strand_id
1 'polypeptide(L)'
;MFLVMGFTGKKAARLKEAYIEKFNAMEEELHKRPPAAQNSPAPNNGCALLIHFDKHGQVEFTEKVPADAMVCTLERFKFYLEQHGWIVARKEQLVERLMRF
;
A
#
# COMPACT_ATOMS: atom_id res chain seq x y z
N MET A 1 35.23 9.38 -15.74
CA MET A 1 34.83 10.63 -16.43
C MET A 1 33.77 11.29 -15.56
N PHE A 2 34.10 12.36 -14.82
CA PHE A 2 33.16 13.06 -13.94
C PHE A 2 32.43 14.14 -14.75
N LEU A 3 31.10 14.07 -14.82
CA LEU A 3 30.28 15.09 -15.46
C LEU A 3 30.28 16.34 -14.57
N VAL A 4 31.09 17.33 -14.96
CA VAL A 4 31.35 18.57 -14.23
C VAL A 4 30.14 19.50 -14.36
N MET A 5 29.17 19.36 -13.46
CA MET A 5 28.21 20.44 -13.16
C MET A 5 28.46 20.90 -11.72
N GLY A 6 29.26 21.97 -11.58
CA GLY A 6 29.11 22.95 -10.51
C GLY A 6 29.80 22.75 -9.16
N PHE A 7 31.04 22.23 -9.07
CA PHE A 7 31.78 22.26 -7.79
C PHE A 7 33.20 22.79 -7.97
N THR A 8 33.41 24.03 -7.54
CA THR A 8 34.68 24.73 -7.60
C THR A 8 35.51 24.43 -6.35
N GLY A 9 36.45 23.48 -6.45
CA GLY A 9 37.53 23.31 -5.46
C GLY A 9 37.93 21.86 -5.16
N LYS A 10 39.24 21.63 -4.92
CA LYS A 10 39.82 20.30 -4.60
C LYS A 10 39.16 19.62 -3.40
N LYS A 11 38.68 20.39 -2.42
CA LYS A 11 37.98 19.86 -1.23
C LYS A 11 36.57 19.35 -1.58
N ALA A 12 35.87 20.05 -2.47
CA ALA A 12 34.54 19.66 -2.92
C ALA A 12 34.57 18.39 -3.79
N ALA A 13 35.61 18.25 -4.62
CA ALA A 13 35.84 17.04 -5.41
C ALA A 13 36.00 15.81 -4.50
N ARG A 14 36.86 15.90 -3.48
CA ARG A 14 37.08 14.81 -2.52
C ARG A 14 35.82 14.40 -1.76
N LEU A 15 34.99 15.36 -1.37
CA LEU A 15 33.71 15.07 -0.69
C LEU A 15 32.77 14.30 -1.61
N LYS A 16 32.70 14.66 -2.90
CA LYS A 16 31.88 13.94 -3.88
C LYS A 16 32.38 12.55 -4.15
N GLU A 17 33.69 12.38 -4.31
CA GLU A 17 34.31 11.08 -4.53
C GLU A 17 33.99 10.15 -3.36
N ALA A 18 34.21 10.61 -2.12
CA ALA A 18 33.87 9.84 -0.93
C ALA A 18 32.36 9.52 -0.82
N TYR A 19 31.48 10.45 -1.23
CA TYR A 19 30.04 10.20 -1.25
C TYR A 19 29.65 9.14 -2.28
N ILE A 20 30.20 9.20 -3.49
CA ILE A 20 29.95 8.23 -4.56
C ILE A 20 30.45 6.85 -4.15
N GLU A 21 31.64 6.76 -3.57
CA GLU A 21 32.18 5.48 -3.06
C GLU A 21 31.26 4.86 -2.01
N LYS A 22 30.77 5.65 -1.06
CA LYS A 22 29.81 5.18 -0.04
C LYS A 22 28.49 4.74 -0.66
N PHE A 23 27.99 5.48 -1.65
CA PHE A 23 26.76 5.12 -2.35
C PHE A 23 26.90 3.77 -3.07
N ASN A 24 27.98 3.60 -3.83
CA ASN A 24 28.26 2.36 -4.55
C ASN A 24 28.46 1.17 -3.59
N ALA A 25 29.12 1.39 -2.44
CA ALA A 25 29.25 0.35 -1.42
C ALA A 25 27.89 -0.10 -0.86
N MET A 26 26.98 0.84 -0.61
CA MET A 26 25.61 0.53 -0.17
C MET A 26 24.81 -0.22 -1.26
N GLU A 27 24.97 0.17 -2.52
CA GLU A 27 24.35 -0.52 -3.67
C GLU A 27 24.85 -1.98 -3.77
N GLU A 28 26.16 -2.20 -3.65
CA GLU A 28 26.73 -3.55 -3.62
C GLU A 28 26.23 -4.38 -2.43
N GLU A 29 26.09 -3.78 -1.25
CA GLU A 29 25.51 -4.46 -0.08
C GLU A 29 24.05 -4.85 -0.32
N LEU A 30 23.26 -3.99 -0.98
CA LEU A 30 21.88 -4.31 -1.36
C LEU A 30 21.80 -5.43 -2.40
N HIS A 31 22.72 -5.46 -3.37
CA HIS A 31 22.78 -6.54 -4.37
C HIS A 31 23.29 -7.87 -3.82
N LYS A 32 24.21 -7.83 -2.85
CA LYS A 32 24.75 -9.03 -2.18
C LYS A 32 23.81 -9.57 -1.12
N ARG A 33 22.87 -8.76 -0.62
CA ARG A 33 21.79 -9.28 0.22
C ARG A 33 21.04 -10.30 -0.62
N PRO A 34 20.94 -11.57 -0.16
CA PRO A 34 20.01 -12.49 -0.79
C PRO A 34 18.64 -11.80 -0.82
N PRO A 35 17.84 -11.97 -1.90
CA PRO A 35 16.49 -11.43 -1.93
C PRO A 35 15.86 -11.83 -0.60
N ALA A 36 15.53 -10.83 0.24
CA ALA A 36 15.06 -11.05 1.60
C ALA A 36 14.04 -12.16 1.49
N ALA A 37 14.38 -13.34 2.03
CA ALA A 37 13.79 -14.62 1.65
C ALA A 37 12.31 -14.36 1.44
N GLN A 38 11.88 -14.33 0.16
CA GLN A 38 10.50 -14.03 -0.16
C GLN A 38 9.72 -15.09 0.56
N ASN A 39 9.14 -14.66 1.67
CA ASN A 39 8.23 -15.35 2.55
C ASN A 39 8.29 -16.86 2.34
N SER A 40 9.23 -17.52 3.01
CA SER A 40 8.92 -18.91 3.39
C SER A 40 7.52 -18.84 3.99
N PRO A 41 6.56 -19.66 3.55
CA PRO A 41 5.26 -19.71 4.19
C PRO A 41 5.49 -20.41 5.55
N ALA A 42 6.10 -19.69 6.50
CA ALA A 42 5.57 -19.71 7.85
C ALA A 42 4.05 -19.59 7.67
N PRO A 43 3.23 -20.46 8.31
CA PRO A 43 1.78 -20.49 8.07
C PRO A 43 1.28 -19.06 8.10
N ASN A 44 1.08 -18.52 6.90
CA ASN A 44 0.82 -17.11 6.71
C ASN A 44 -0.64 -17.02 7.09
N ASN A 45 -0.89 -16.74 8.37
CA ASN A 45 -2.17 -16.23 8.80
C ASN A 45 -2.32 -14.91 8.05
N GLY A 46 -2.80 -15.00 6.79
CA GLY A 46 -2.81 -13.95 5.78
C GLY A 46 -3.15 -12.63 6.42
N CYS A 47 -2.14 -11.81 6.66
CA CYS A 47 -2.37 -10.51 7.26
C CYS A 47 -2.66 -9.56 6.11
N ALA A 48 -3.93 -9.33 5.82
CA ALA A 48 -4.32 -8.26 4.92
C ALA A 48 -4.26 -6.93 5.69
N LEU A 49 -3.81 -5.87 5.03
CA LEU A 49 -3.71 -4.52 5.59
C LEU A 49 -4.63 -3.61 4.78
N LEU A 50 -5.54 -2.94 5.48
CA LEU A 50 -6.36 -1.88 4.93
C LEU A 50 -5.62 -0.57 5.09
N ILE A 51 -5.37 0.13 3.97
CA ILE A 51 -4.70 1.44 3.95
C ILE A 51 -5.69 2.45 3.39
N HIS A 52 -5.97 3.50 4.16
CA HIS A 52 -6.76 4.63 3.73
C HIS A 52 -5.84 5.75 3.26
N PHE A 53 -6.14 6.27 2.06
CA PHE A 53 -5.45 7.42 1.52
C PHE A 53 -6.34 8.66 1.63
N ASP A 54 -5.73 9.79 1.98
CA ASP A 54 -6.39 11.08 1.94
C ASP A 54 -6.55 11.59 0.50
N LYS A 55 -7.23 12.73 0.35
CA LYS A 55 -7.44 13.41 -0.94
C LYS A 55 -6.16 13.84 -1.66
N HIS A 56 -5.02 13.85 -0.97
CA HIS A 56 -3.70 14.19 -1.50
C HIS A 56 -2.86 12.94 -1.81
N GLY A 57 -3.41 11.73 -1.60
CA GLY A 57 -2.73 10.46 -1.83
C GLY A 57 -1.76 10.06 -0.71
N GLN A 58 -1.83 10.71 0.45
CA GLN A 58 -1.04 10.35 1.64
C GLN A 58 -1.78 9.32 2.48
N VAL A 59 -1.05 8.51 3.23
CA VAL A 59 -1.65 7.53 4.14
C VAL A 59 -2.28 8.26 5.32
N GLU A 60 -3.60 8.15 5.45
CA GLU A 60 -4.38 8.69 6.56
C GLU A 60 -4.46 7.69 7.71
N PHE A 61 -4.69 6.41 7.39
CA PHE A 61 -4.92 5.36 8.37
C PHE A 61 -4.51 3.98 7.84
N THR A 62 -4.12 3.08 8.75
CA THR A 62 -3.78 1.69 8.42
C THR A 62 -4.30 0.76 9.50
N GLU A 63 -4.99 -0.30 9.09
CA GLU A 63 -5.55 -1.31 9.99
C GLU A 63 -5.24 -2.72 9.49
N LYS A 64 -4.92 -3.61 10.42
CA LYS A 64 -4.79 -5.03 10.13
C LYS A 64 -6.18 -5.65 10.04
N VAL A 65 -6.49 -6.28 8.92
CA VAL A 65 -7.74 -7.00 8.71
C VAL A 65 -7.49 -8.51 8.64
N PRO A 66 -8.48 -9.33 9.05
CA PRO A 66 -8.43 -10.78 8.86
C PRO A 66 -8.19 -11.17 7.39
N ALA A 67 -7.63 -12.36 7.17
CA ALA A 67 -7.27 -12.85 5.83
C ALA A 67 -8.49 -13.00 4.90
N ASP A 68 -9.64 -13.30 5.49
CA ASP A 68 -10.92 -13.55 4.85
C ASP A 68 -11.82 -12.30 4.79
N ALA A 69 -11.33 -11.16 5.28
CA ALA A 69 -12.10 -9.92 5.27
C ALA A 69 -12.21 -9.35 3.84
N MET A 70 -13.43 -9.11 3.40
CA MET A 70 -13.71 -8.28 2.22
C MET A 70 -13.83 -6.82 2.64
N VAL A 71 -12.98 -5.96 2.11
CA VAL A 71 -13.09 -4.51 2.31
C VAL A 71 -13.68 -3.86 1.06
N CYS A 72 -14.76 -3.10 1.25
CA CYS A 72 -15.36 -2.30 0.20
C CYS A 72 -16.06 -1.07 0.79
N THR A 73 -16.30 -0.06 -0.06
CA THR A 73 -17.13 1.08 0.34
C THR A 73 -18.59 0.65 0.45
N LEU A 74 -19.37 1.37 1.26
CA LEU A 74 -20.79 1.08 1.47
C LEU A 74 -21.59 1.10 0.14
N GLU A 75 -21.25 2.00 -0.77
CA GLU A 75 -21.85 2.06 -2.11
C GLU A 75 -21.56 0.81 -2.93
N ARG A 76 -20.30 0.35 -2.93
CA ARG A 76 -19.88 -0.85 -3.67
C ARG A 76 -20.52 -2.10 -3.06
N PHE A 77 -20.62 -2.15 -1.74
CA PHE A 77 -21.31 -3.22 -1.02
C PHE A 77 -22.79 -3.29 -1.39
N LYS A 78 -23.48 -2.15 -1.36
CA LYS A 78 -24.89 -2.06 -1.78
C LYS A 78 -25.07 -2.52 -3.23
N PHE A 79 -24.25 -2.01 -4.13
CA PHE A 79 -24.29 -2.39 -5.55
C PHE A 79 -24.09 -3.90 -5.74
N TYR A 80 -23.11 -4.49 -5.04
CA TYR A 80 -22.85 -5.92 -5.09
C TYR A 80 -24.07 -6.73 -4.66
N LEU A 81 -24.71 -6.39 -3.54
CA LEU A 81 -25.90 -7.08 -3.05
C LEU A 81 -27.07 -6.99 -4.05
N GLU A 82 -27.29 -5.81 -4.65
CA GLU A 82 -28.34 -5.60 -5.66
C GLU A 82 -28.14 -6.49 -6.90
N GLN A 83 -26.90 -6.69 -7.35
CA GLN A 83 -26.60 -7.62 -8.46
C GLN A 83 -26.92 -9.08 -8.12
N HIS A 84 -26.87 -9.45 -6.85
CA HIS A 84 -27.20 -10.79 -6.37
C HIS A 84 -28.67 -10.94 -5.95
N GLY A 85 -29.53 -9.98 -6.30
CA GLY A 85 -30.96 -10.02 -6.00
C GLY A 85 -31.33 -9.65 -4.57
N TRP A 86 -30.37 -9.16 -3.78
CA TRP A 86 -30.59 -8.66 -2.43
C TRP A 86 -30.84 -7.15 -2.46
N ILE A 87 -31.68 -6.64 -1.55
CA ILE A 87 -31.95 -5.20 -1.45
C ILE A 87 -31.51 -4.65 -0.10
N VAL A 88 -30.76 -3.55 -0.11
CA VAL A 88 -30.38 -2.82 1.09
C VAL A 88 -31.31 -1.63 1.25
N ALA A 89 -32.21 -1.70 2.23
CA ALA A 89 -33.18 -0.65 2.54
C ALA A 89 -33.33 -0.47 4.05
N ARG A 90 -33.77 0.72 4.47
CA ARG A 90 -34.12 0.97 5.87
C ARG A 90 -35.28 0.06 6.30
N LYS A 91 -35.27 -0.34 7.57
CA LYS A 91 -36.24 -1.30 8.12
C LYS A 91 -37.69 -0.88 7.87
N GLU A 92 -37.98 0.40 8.01
CA GLU A 92 -39.33 0.96 7.83
C GLU A 92 -39.83 0.78 6.39
N GLN A 93 -38.93 0.98 5.41
CA GLN A 93 -39.25 0.80 3.99
C GLN A 93 -39.41 -0.67 3.58
N LEU A 94 -38.73 -1.59 4.28
CA LEU A 94 -38.91 -3.03 4.07
C LEU A 94 -40.29 -3.49 4.54
N VAL A 95 -40.76 -3.00 5.69
CA VAL A 95 -42.09 -3.33 6.23
C VAL A 95 -43.18 -2.85 5.26
N GLU A 96 -43.10 -1.63 4.74
CA GLU A 96 -44.06 -1.13 3.75
C GLU A 96 -44.08 -1.94 2.45
N ARG A 97 -42.92 -2.44 2.00
CA ARG A 97 -42.84 -3.26 0.78
C ARG A 97 -43.33 -4.69 0.97
N LEU A 98 -43.10 -5.27 2.14
CA LEU A 98 -43.56 -6.62 2.50
C LEU A 98 -45.06 -6.66 2.80
N MET A 99 -45.62 -5.60 3.38
CA MET A 99 -47.04 -5.49 3.75
C MET A 99 -47.96 -5.08 2.58
N ARG A 100 -47.40 -4.88 1.37
CA ARG A 100 -48.14 -4.54 0.15
C ARG A 100 -48.50 -5.75 -0.72
N PHE A 101 -48.28 -6.97 -0.22
CA PHE A 101 -48.72 -8.23 -0.84
C PHE A 101 -49.93 -8.82 -0.11
#